data_AF-A0A2R9SRW7-F1
#
_entry.id   AF-A0A2R9SRW7-F1
#
_cell.length_a   1.000
_cell.length_b   1.000
_cell.length_c   1.000
_cell.angle_alpha   90.00
_cell.angle_beta   90.00
_cell.angle_gamma   90.00
#
_symmetry.space_group_name_H-M   'P 1'
#
loop_
_entity.id
_entity.type
_entity.pdbx_description
1 polymer ?
#
loop_
_entity_poly.entity_id
_entity_poly.type
_entity_poly.pdbx_seq_one_letter_code
_entity_poly.pdbx_strand_id
1 'polypeptide(L)' 'MISVTRLNGSQLWLNALLIEMVEETPDTYITLINGKRMIVLESANEIISSIKAYHHEVGIHQATIKVQQLEEPS' A
#
# COMPACT_ATOMS: atom_id res chain seq x y z
N MET A 1 5.75 1.75 -6.86
CA MET A 1 6.46 2.20 -5.64
C MET A 1 5.61 3.28 -4.97
N ILE A 2 5.59 3.35 -3.65
CA ILE A 2 4.96 4.44 -2.90
C ILE A 2 6.03 5.23 -2.14
N SER A 3 5.88 6.54 -2.01
CA SER A 3 6.79 7.39 -1.24
C SER A 3 6.33 7.51 0.21
N VAL A 4 7.26 7.42 1.14
CA VAL A 4 7.04 7.66 2.59
C VAL A 4 8.20 8.44 3.18
N THR A 5 7.96 9.10 4.30
CA THR A 5 8.93 9.97 4.97
C THR A 5 9.26 9.39 6.33
N ARG A 6 10.55 9.16 6.60
CA ARG A 6 10.99 8.71 7.92
C ARG A 6 10.88 9.85 8.94
N LEU A 7 10.91 9.50 10.23
CA LEU A 7 10.96 10.49 11.33
C LEU A 7 12.08 11.53 11.20
N ASN A 8 13.21 11.19 10.55
CA ASN A 8 14.31 12.13 10.33
C ASN A 8 14.12 13.05 9.10
N GLY A 9 12.94 13.05 8.48
CA GLY A 9 12.62 13.84 7.30
C GLY A 9 13.16 13.28 5.98
N SER A 10 13.89 12.15 6.00
CA SER A 10 14.38 11.54 4.76
C SER A 10 13.25 10.81 4.00
N GLN A 11 13.19 11.05 2.69
CA GLN A 11 12.28 10.35 1.79
C GLN A 11 12.77 8.93 1.48
N LEU A 12 11.85 7.97 1.44
CA LEU A 12 12.08 6.61 0.96
C LEU A 12 10.95 6.21 0.00
N TRP A 13 11.28 5.35 -0.96
CA TRP A 13 10.29 4.65 -1.78
C TRP A 13 10.20 3.19 -1.38
N LEU A 14 8.99 2.73 -1.11
CA LEU A 14 8.68 1.35 -0.73
C LEU A 14 7.96 0.63 -1.87
N ASN A 15 8.24 -0.66 -1.99
CA ASN A 15 7.43 -1.53 -2.84
C ASN A 15 6.11 -1.84 -2.12
N ALA A 16 5.00 -1.32 -2.63
CA ALA A 16 3.68 -1.49 -2.04
C ALA A 16 3.25 -2.97 -1.94
N LEU A 17 3.72 -3.83 -2.86
CA LEU A 17 3.39 -5.26 -2.85
C LEU A 17 4.11 -6.04 -1.73
N LEU A 18 5.13 -5.45 -1.11
CA LEU A 18 5.91 -6.09 -0.04
C LEU A 18 5.60 -5.52 1.33
N ILE A 19 4.64 -4.59 1.42
CA ILE A 19 4.11 -4.10 2.69
C ILE A 19 3.17 -5.17 3.23
N GLU A 20 3.51 -5.69 4.41
CA GLU A 20 2.74 -6.71 5.10
C GLU A 20 1.67 -6.07 5.99
N MET A 21 2.04 -5.03 6.75
CA MET A 21 1.18 -4.41 7.73
C MET A 21 1.48 -2.92 7.89
N VAL A 22 0.42 -2.14 8.15
CA VAL A 22 0.49 -0.74 8.58
C VAL A 22 -0.26 -0.62 9.90
N GLU A 23 0.40 -0.12 10.94
CA GLU A 23 -0.15 0.03 12.30
C GLU A 23 0.11 1.46 12.79
N GLU A 24 -0.87 2.11 13.41
CA GLU A 24 -0.76 3.50 13.90
C GLU A 24 -1.06 3.56 15.40
N THR A 25 -0.05 3.82 16.23
CA THR A 25 -0.17 3.98 17.70
C THR A 25 1.12 4.53 18.36
N PRO A 26 1.15 5.78 18.86
CA PRO A 26 0.57 6.98 18.24
C PRO A 26 1.23 7.33 16.90
N ASP A 27 2.39 6.73 16.62
CA ASP A 27 3.14 6.86 15.36
C ASP A 27 2.76 5.74 14.38
N THR A 28 3.02 5.96 13.09
CA THR A 28 2.73 4.97 12.05
C THR A 28 3.94 4.08 11.77
N TYR A 29 3.74 2.77 11.87
CA TYR A 29 4.70 1.74 11.51
C TYR A 29 4.31 1.04 10.22
N ILE A 30 5.30 0.82 9.36
CA ILE A 30 5.21 -0.08 8.21
C ILE A 30 6.08 -1.31 8.49
N THR A 31 5.50 -2.49 8.36
CA THR A 31 6.21 -3.77 8.40
C THR A 31 6.21 -4.38 7.00
N LEU A 32 7.38 -4.79 6.52
CA LEU A 32 7.55 -5.51 5.27
C LEU A 32 7.52 -7.03 5.51
N ILE A 33 7.22 -7.80 4.46
CA ILE A 33 7.11 -9.29 4.52
C ILE A 33 8.35 -10.03 5.03
N ASN A 34 9.49 -9.35 5.11
CA ASN A 34 10.74 -9.90 5.66
C ASN A 34 10.95 -9.55 7.15
N GLY A 35 9.92 -9.03 7.82
CA GLY A 35 9.97 -8.57 9.20
C GLY A 35 10.62 -7.20 9.41
N LYS A 36 11.12 -6.53 8.36
CA LYS A 36 11.69 -5.18 8.50
C LYS A 36 10.58 -4.19 8.84
N ARG A 37 10.70 -3.53 9.98
CA ARG A 37 9.77 -2.53 10.49
C ARG A 37 10.39 -1.14 10.48
N MET A 38 9.60 -0.11 10.16
CA MET A 38 10.05 1.29 10.18
C MET A 38 8.92 2.25 10.53
N ILE A 39 9.28 3.38 11.17
CA ILE A 39 8.35 4.47 11.48
C ILE A 39 8.36 5.48 10.35
N VAL A 40 7.19 5.98 10.01
CA VAL A 40 6.96 7.00 8.99
C VAL A 40 6.09 8.14 9.53
N LEU A 41 6.14 9.29 8.86
CA LEU A 41 5.36 10.48 9.22
C LEU A 41 3.94 10.44 8.68
N GLU A 42 3.70 9.68 7.61
CA GLU A 42 2.37 9.52 7.03
C GLU A 42 1.45 8.73 7.98
N SER A 43 0.18 9.12 8.06
CA SER A 43 -0.85 8.35 8.75
C SER A 43 -1.10 7.00 8.07
N ALA A 44 -1.73 6.04 8.77
CA ALA A 44 -2.09 4.78 8.14
C ALA A 44 -3.02 4.98 6.93
N ASN A 45 -3.92 5.96 7.00
CA ASN A 45 -4.85 6.28 5.91
C ASN A 45 -4.14 6.78 4.64
N GLU A 46 -3.12 7.63 4.78
CA GLU A 46 -2.32 8.12 3.64
C GLU A 46 -1.54 6.99 2.97
N ILE A 47 -0.96 6.09 3.76
CA ILE A 47 -0.24 4.93 3.25
C ILE A 47 -1.19 3.97 2.53
N ILE A 48 -2.34 3.65 3.13
CA ILE A 48 -3.36 2.79 2.52
C ILE A 48 -3.86 3.39 1.20
N SER A 49 -4.06 4.71 1.15
CA SER A 49 -4.47 5.40 -0.08
C SER A 49 -3.40 5.32 -1.17
N SER A 50 -2.13 5.47 -0.80
CA SER A 50 -1.00 5.32 -1.72
C SER A 50 -0.89 3.88 -2.26
N ILE A 51 -1.13 2.87 -1.42
CA ILE A 51 -1.16 1.45 -1.82
C ILE A 51 -2.33 1.20 -2.79
N LYS A 52 -3.52 1.73 -2.52
CA LYS A 52 -4.69 1.61 -3.43
C LYS A 52 -4.42 2.27 -4.78
N ALA A 53 -3.84 3.47 -4.79
CA ALA A 53 -3.47 4.17 -6.02
C ALA A 53 -2.47 3.34 -6.84
N TYR A 54 -1.45 2.78 -6.19
CA TYR A 54 -0.51 1.87 -6.83
C TYR A 54 -1.20 0.62 -7.40
N HIS A 55 -2.08 -0.04 -6.65
CA HIS A 55 -2.82 -1.22 -7.14
C HIS A 55 -3.72 -0.93 -8.35
N HIS A 56 -4.31 0.27 -8.39
CA HIS A 56 -5.08 0.74 -9.54
C HIS A 56 -4.17 0.94 -10.76
N GLU A 57 -3.02 1.57 -10.59
CA GLU A 57 -2.03 1.81 -11.64
C GLU A 57 -1.50 0.49 -12.25
N VAL A 58 -1.18 -0.51 -11.42
CA VAL A 58 -0.63 -1.79 -11.91
C VAL A 58 -1.69 -2.80 -12.35
N GLY A 59 -2.98 -2.42 -12.37
CA GLY A 59 -4.06 -3.24 -12.93
C GLY A 59 -4.52 -4.42 -12.07
N ILE A 60 -4.07 -4.54 -10.80
CA ILE A 60 -4.49 -5.62 -9.90
C ILE A 60 -6.01 -5.58 -9.66
N HIS A 61 -6.65 -4.40 -9.74
CA HIS A 61 -8.11 -4.28 -9.61
C HIS A 61 -8.89 -4.54 -10.91
N GLN A 62 -8.25 -4.54 -12.08
CA GLN A 62 -8.94 -4.75 -13.36
C GLN A 62 -9.16 -6.23 -13.71
N ALA A 63 -8.38 -7.14 -13.13
CA ALA A 63 -8.55 -8.58 -13.36
C ALA A 63 -9.86 -9.11 -12.75
N THR A 64 -10.27 -8.61 -11.59
CA THR A 64 -11.46 -9.12 -10.88
C THR A 64 -12.78 -8.60 -11.47
N ILE A 65 -12.82 -7.34 -11.93
CA ILE A 65 -14.05 -6.73 -12.49
C ILE A 65 -14.43 -7.37 -13.83
N LYS A 66 -13.46 -7.76 -14.66
CA LYS A 66 -13.75 -8.43 -15.94
C LYS A 66 -14.36 -9.82 -15.77
N VAL A 67 -14.01 -10.56 -14.71
CA VAL A 67 -14.56 -11.90 -14.49
C VAL A 67 -16.07 -11.83 -14.18
N GLN A 68 -16.51 -10.88 -13.35
CA GLN A 68 -17.93 -10.73 -13.01
C GLN A 68 -18.80 -10.30 -14.20
N GLN A 69 -18.27 -9.58 -15.18
CA GLN A 69 -19.03 -9.17 -16.39
C GLN A 69 -19.09 -10.26 -17.48
N LEU A 70 -18.33 -11.35 -17.35
CA LEU A 70 -18.36 -12.48 -18.28
C LEU A 70 -19.37 -13.57 -17.85
N GLU A 71 -19.91 -13.50 -16.63
CA GLU A 71 -20.84 -14.49 -16.07
C GLU A 71 -22.34 -14.14 -16.25
N GLU A 72 -22.68 -13.10 -17.02
CA GLU A 72 -24.04 -12.90 -17.53
C GLU A 72 -24.15 -13.26 -19.03
N PRO A 73 -24.19 -14.55 -19.41
CA PRO A 73 -24.84 -14.95 -20.64
C PRO A 73 -26.36 -14.97 -20.38
N SER A 74 -27.08 -14.20 -21.21
CA SER A 74 -28.53 -14.21 -21.41
C SER A 74 -29.15 -15.59 -21.55
#